data_AF-A0A933Z1A9-F1
#
_entry.id   AF-A0A933Z1A9-F1
#
_cell.length_a   1.000
_cell.length_b   1.000
_cell.length_c   1.000
_cell.angle_alpha   90.00
_cell.angle_beta   90.00
_cell.angle_gamma   90.00
#
_symmetry.space_group_name_H-M   'P 1'
#
loop_
_entity.id
_entity.type
_entity.pdbx_description
1 polymer ?
#
loop_
_entity_poly.entity_id
_entity_poly.type
_entity_poly.pdbx_seq_one_letter_code
_entity_poly.pdbx_strand_id
1 'polypeptide(L)'
;MSLPVLPSRSELLRLIAPCGLYCGGCLAFAGGAIRNHARALRDLLGPNFGSYAERMAAMNPALGRYEAFAEVLGFLSQGLCKGCRDGGCLMGHCGVRECALRREMDFCGLCPDFPCEHPGLPESLVERWRKNGEILRDRGPAGFLELVRTRPRYP
;
A
#
# COMPACT_ATOMS: atom_id res chain seq x y z
N MET A 1 -12.60 -2.61 -28.30
CA MET A 1 -12.15 -3.11 -26.99
C MET A 1 -10.67 -2.79 -26.88
N SER A 2 -10.28 -1.87 -26.01
CA SER A 2 -8.86 -1.53 -25.84
C SER A 2 -8.15 -2.70 -25.18
N LEU A 3 -7.03 -3.15 -25.77
CA LEU A 3 -6.17 -4.16 -25.14
C LEU A 3 -5.78 -3.66 -23.73
N PRO A 4 -5.78 -4.54 -22.71
CA PRO A 4 -5.34 -4.14 -21.39
C PRO A 4 -3.89 -3.68 -21.47
N VAL A 5 -3.64 -2.42 -21.11
CA VAL A 5 -2.30 -1.86 -21.04
C VAL A 5 -1.58 -2.57 -19.88
N LEU A 6 -0.59 -3.40 -20.22
CA LEU A 6 0.25 -4.04 -19.23
C LEU A 6 1.04 -2.99 -18.44
N PRO A 7 1.16 -3.12 -17.11
CA PRO A 7 1.91 -2.18 -16.30
C PRO A 7 3.39 -2.20 -16.69
N SER A 8 4.01 -1.03 -16.73
CA SER A 8 5.44 -0.91 -16.98
C SER A 8 6.27 -1.51 -15.85
N ARG A 9 7.52 -1.91 -16.11
CA ARG A 9 8.42 -2.40 -15.05
C ARG A 9 8.60 -1.38 -13.93
N SER A 10 8.76 -0.10 -14.24
CA SER A 10 8.91 0.96 -13.23
C SER A 10 7.67 1.09 -12.34
N GLU A 11 6.47 0.95 -12.92
CA GLU A 11 5.22 0.93 -12.17
C GLU A 11 5.15 -0.28 -11.22
N LEU A 12 5.50 -1.48 -11.69
CA LEU A 12 5.54 -2.69 -10.87
C LEU A 12 6.48 -2.54 -9.66
N LEU A 13 7.70 -2.03 -9.90
CA LEU A 13 8.70 -1.82 -8.83
C LEU A 13 8.31 -0.71 -7.85
N ARG A 14 7.52 0.26 -8.30
CA ARG A 14 6.97 1.30 -7.43
C ARG A 14 5.82 0.76 -6.56
N LEU A 15 4.96 -0.10 -7.12
CA LEU A 15 3.72 -0.54 -6.46
C LEU A 15 3.86 -1.83 -5.64
N ILE A 16 4.88 -2.65 -5.88
CA ILE A 16 5.07 -3.95 -5.20
C ILE A 16 6.43 -3.96 -4.53
N ALA A 17 6.50 -4.15 -3.21
CA ALA A 17 7.76 -4.31 -2.49
C ALA A 17 8.44 -5.65 -2.84
N PRO A 18 9.77 -5.81 -2.66
CA PRO A 18 10.44 -7.06 -2.99
C PRO A 18 9.86 -8.29 -2.26
N CYS A 19 9.39 -8.12 -1.02
CA CYS A 19 8.69 -9.16 -0.25
C CYS A 19 7.27 -9.50 -0.74
N GLY A 20 6.79 -8.87 -1.81
CA GLY A 20 5.43 -9.06 -2.31
C GLY A 20 4.36 -8.28 -1.55
N LEU A 21 4.69 -7.29 -0.72
CA LEU A 21 3.69 -6.36 -0.19
C LEU A 21 3.24 -5.36 -1.27
N TYR A 22 1.93 -5.19 -1.44
CA TYR A 22 1.37 -4.23 -2.39
C TYR A 22 1.32 -2.81 -1.81
N CYS A 23 2.36 -2.00 -2.08
CA CYS A 23 2.47 -0.59 -1.67
C CYS A 23 1.29 0.27 -2.14
N GLY A 24 0.73 0.01 -3.33
CA GLY A 24 -0.40 0.79 -3.87
C GLY A 24 -1.66 0.78 -2.99
N GLY A 25 -1.85 -0.26 -2.17
CA GLY A 25 -2.95 -0.34 -1.20
C GLY A 25 -2.60 0.19 0.20
N CYS A 26 -1.36 0.64 0.44
CA CYS A 26 -0.91 1.10 1.76
C CYS A 26 -1.49 2.47 2.12
N LEU A 27 -1.94 2.63 3.37
CA LEU A 27 -2.40 3.92 3.89
C LEU A 27 -1.31 4.99 3.90
N ALA A 28 -0.04 4.59 4.01
CA ALA A 28 1.08 5.53 4.14
C ALA A 28 1.78 5.81 2.80
N PHE A 29 1.52 5.05 1.74
CA PHE A 29 2.27 5.19 0.49
C PHE A 29 1.85 6.45 -0.28
N ALA A 30 2.83 7.28 -0.63
CA ALA A 30 2.63 8.55 -1.34
C ALA A 30 1.92 8.38 -2.69
N GLY A 31 2.11 7.22 -3.33
CA GLY A 31 1.47 6.86 -4.59
C GLY A 31 0.23 5.98 -4.46
N GLY A 32 -0.28 5.77 -3.23
CA GLY A 32 -1.33 4.80 -2.96
C GLY A 32 -2.74 5.32 -3.21
N ALA A 33 -3.65 4.40 -3.50
CA ALA A 33 -5.06 4.73 -3.73
C ALA A 33 -5.69 5.39 -2.49
N ILE A 34 -5.44 4.86 -1.28
CA ILE A 34 -6.01 5.40 -0.03
C ILE A 34 -5.71 6.89 0.13
N ARG A 35 -4.44 7.28 -0.01
CA ARG A 35 -4.03 8.68 0.09
C ARG A 35 -4.67 9.56 -0.97
N ASN A 36 -4.78 9.08 -2.21
CA ASN A 36 -5.40 9.85 -3.29
C ASN A 36 -6.90 10.09 -3.02
N HIS A 37 -7.62 9.07 -2.57
CA HIS A 37 -9.05 9.20 -2.22
C HIS A 37 -9.24 10.07 -0.97
N ALA A 38 -8.42 9.89 0.06
CA ALA A 38 -8.48 10.69 1.28
C ALA A 38 -8.25 12.18 0.98
N ARG A 39 -7.25 12.49 0.16
CA ARG A 39 -6.98 13.87 -0.28
C ARG A 39 -8.14 14.44 -1.07
N ALA A 40 -8.64 13.71 -2.06
CA ALA A 40 -9.77 14.15 -2.87
C ALA A 40 -11.01 14.43 -2.01
N LEU A 41 -11.31 13.54 -1.05
CA LEU A 41 -12.43 13.73 -0.13
C LEU A 41 -12.22 14.97 0.75
N ARG A 42 -11.03 15.13 1.35
CA ARG A 42 -10.71 16.30 2.18
C ARG A 42 -10.84 17.61 1.41
N ASP A 43 -10.34 17.63 0.18
CA ASP A 43 -10.36 18.83 -0.65
C ASP A 43 -11.80 19.17 -1.11
N LEU A 44 -12.65 18.15 -1.33
CA LEU A 44 -14.09 18.32 -1.63
C LEU A 44 -14.91 18.81 -0.43
N LEU A 45 -14.62 18.32 0.78
CA LEU A 45 -15.26 18.81 2.01
C LEU A 45 -14.88 20.27 2.28
N GLY A 46 -13.63 20.63 2.00
CA GLY A 46 -13.12 21.99 2.16
C GLY A 46 -12.90 22.38 3.63
N PRO A 47 -12.32 23.57 3.87
CA PRO A 47 -11.89 23.98 5.21
C PRO A 47 -13.06 24.25 6.18
N ASN A 48 -14.28 24.50 5.66
CA ASN A 48 -15.42 24.94 6.46
C ASN A 48 -16.43 23.82 6.78
N PHE A 49 -16.15 22.57 6.38
CA PHE A 49 -17.09 21.48 6.65
C PHE A 49 -17.29 21.20 8.14
N GLY A 50 -16.29 21.50 8.99
CA GLY A 50 -16.42 21.35 10.45
C GLY A 50 -17.61 22.13 11.02
N SER A 51 -17.74 23.41 10.65
CA SER A 51 -18.88 24.24 11.05
C SER A 51 -20.20 23.71 10.50
N TYR A 52 -20.21 23.16 9.28
CA TYR A 52 -21.41 22.50 8.75
C TYR A 52 -21.78 21.27 9.59
N ALA A 53 -20.80 20.40 9.88
CA ALA A 53 -20.99 19.18 10.63
C ALA A 53 -21.52 19.46 12.04
N GLU A 54 -20.97 20.45 12.74
CA GLU A 54 -21.42 20.88 14.06
C GLU A 54 -22.91 21.30 14.07
N ARG A 55 -23.31 22.19 13.15
CA ARG A 55 -24.72 22.64 13.04
C ARG A 55 -25.70 21.49 12.76
N MET A 56 -25.25 20.50 12.00
CA MET A 56 -26.08 19.39 11.54
C MET A 56 -26.03 18.17 12.48
N ALA A 57 -25.20 18.19 13.51
CA ALA A 57 -24.99 17.07 14.42
C ALA A 57 -26.27 16.67 15.17
N ALA A 58 -27.16 17.64 15.46
CA ALA A 58 -28.46 17.38 16.08
C ALA A 58 -29.40 16.56 15.17
N MET A 59 -29.28 16.70 13.84
CA MET A 59 -30.07 15.94 12.87
C MET A 59 -29.40 14.62 12.48
N ASN A 60 -28.06 14.57 12.48
CA ASN A 60 -27.30 13.36 12.22
C ASN A 60 -26.12 13.25 13.21
N PRO A 61 -26.23 12.41 14.26
CA PRO A 61 -25.20 12.26 15.27
C PRO A 61 -23.83 11.79 14.74
N ALA A 62 -23.76 11.23 13.53
CA ALA A 62 -22.48 10.90 12.91
C ALA A 62 -21.62 12.14 12.67
N LEU A 63 -22.24 13.29 12.35
CA LEU A 63 -21.54 14.55 12.11
C LEU A 63 -20.91 15.14 13.37
N GLY A 64 -21.43 14.80 14.56
CA GLY A 64 -20.81 15.16 15.84
C GLY A 64 -19.43 14.53 16.06
N ARG A 65 -19.02 13.56 15.22
CA ARG A 65 -17.69 12.93 15.25
C ARG A 65 -16.73 13.48 14.20
N TYR A 66 -17.09 14.60 13.55
CA TYR A 66 -16.33 15.12 12.41
C TYR A 66 -14.88 15.49 12.77
N GLU A 67 -14.61 16.09 13.93
CA GLU A 67 -13.25 16.46 14.34
C GLU A 67 -12.30 15.24 14.36
N ALA A 68 -12.71 14.17 15.05
CA ALA A 68 -11.94 12.92 15.08
C ALA A 68 -11.78 12.30 13.67
N PHE A 69 -12.81 12.40 12.83
CA PHE A 69 -12.72 11.97 11.44
C PHE A 69 -11.74 12.83 10.63
N ALA A 70 -11.76 14.15 10.81
CA ALA A 70 -10.90 15.09 10.10
C ALA A 70 -9.43 14.87 10.43
N GLU A 71 -9.09 14.53 11.68
CA GLU A 71 -7.74 14.13 12.08
C GLU A 71 -7.26 12.89 11.32
N VAL A 72 -8.06 11.82 11.30
CA VAL A 72 -7.73 10.58 10.58
C VAL A 72 -7.64 10.82 9.07
N LEU A 73 -8.59 11.55 8.49
CA LEU A 73 -8.59 11.91 7.08
C LEU A 73 -7.34 12.74 6.71
N GLY A 74 -6.96 13.66 7.59
CA GLY A 74 -5.75 14.46 7.49
C GLY A 74 -4.51 13.58 7.41
N PHE A 75 -4.36 12.63 8.34
CA PHE A 75 -3.27 11.64 8.34
C PHE A 75 -3.22 10.82 7.04
N LEU A 76 -4.36 10.25 6.62
CA LEU A 76 -4.45 9.44 5.40
C LEU A 76 -4.08 10.23 4.13
N SER A 77 -4.26 11.55 4.14
CA SER A 77 -3.97 12.43 2.99
C SER A 77 -2.49 12.79 2.81
N GLN A 78 -1.63 12.47 3.78
CA GLN A 78 -0.21 12.87 3.79
C GLN A 78 0.63 12.04 2.82
N GLY A 79 0.58 10.71 2.94
CA GLY A 79 1.40 9.81 2.14
C GLY A 79 2.89 9.87 2.51
N LEU A 80 3.22 9.52 3.76
CA LEU A 80 4.55 9.66 4.36
C LEU A 80 5.62 8.67 3.84
N CYS A 81 5.25 7.67 3.05
CA CYS A 81 6.14 6.60 2.60
C CYS A 81 6.38 6.67 1.09
N LYS A 82 7.64 6.63 0.67
CA LYS A 82 8.06 6.59 -0.74
C LYS A 82 8.08 5.18 -1.34
N GLY A 83 7.82 4.16 -0.53
CA GLY A 83 7.91 2.76 -0.91
C GLY A 83 9.24 2.12 -0.48
N CYS A 84 9.29 0.78 -0.49
CA CYS A 84 10.41 0.03 0.07
C CYS A 84 11.75 0.34 -0.62
N ARG A 85 11.74 0.54 -1.95
CA ARG A 85 12.96 0.81 -2.72
C ARG A 85 13.52 2.22 -2.51
N ASP A 86 12.65 3.21 -2.29
CA ASP A 86 13.01 4.63 -2.20
C ASP A 86 13.04 5.20 -0.77
N GLY A 87 12.57 4.45 0.24
CA GLY A 87 12.46 4.97 1.62
C GLY A 87 12.47 3.92 2.73
N GLY A 88 12.76 2.65 2.41
CA GLY A 88 12.80 1.57 3.39
C GLY A 88 11.40 1.09 3.83
N CYS A 89 11.38 0.12 4.74
CA CYS A 89 10.14 -0.42 5.28
C CYS A 89 9.69 0.40 6.49
N LEU A 90 8.42 0.83 6.52
CA LEU A 90 7.86 1.51 7.69
C LEU A 90 7.82 0.64 8.95
N MET A 91 7.94 -0.68 8.81
CA MET A 91 7.90 -1.64 9.92
C MET A 91 9.27 -1.84 10.58
N GLY A 92 10.29 -1.02 10.25
CA GLY A 92 11.61 -1.05 10.88
C GLY A 92 12.63 -1.93 10.17
N HIS A 93 13.44 -2.64 10.96
CA HIS A 93 14.59 -3.43 10.50
C HIS A 93 14.14 -4.64 9.66
N CYS A 94 14.17 -4.47 8.34
CA CYS A 94 13.87 -5.53 7.37
C CYS A 94 15.04 -5.67 6.38
N GLY A 95 15.66 -6.86 6.37
CA GLY A 95 16.78 -7.21 5.50
C GLY A 95 16.38 -7.54 4.06
N VAL A 96 15.08 -7.67 3.75
CA VAL A 96 14.61 -8.00 2.40
C VAL A 96 15.10 -6.99 1.36
N ARG A 97 15.07 -5.70 1.67
CA ARG A 97 15.52 -4.65 0.74
C ARG A 97 16.99 -4.85 0.35
N GLU A 98 17.84 -5.03 1.35
CA GLU A 98 19.28 -5.22 1.16
C GLU A 98 19.59 -6.53 0.45
N CYS A 99 18.85 -7.60 0.78
CA CYS A 99 18.95 -8.89 0.09
C CYS A 99 18.58 -8.76 -1.39
N ALA A 100 17.44 -8.12 -1.69
CA ALA A 100 16.96 -7.89 -3.06
C ALA A 100 17.95 -7.05 -3.88
N LEU A 101 18.51 -5.99 -3.30
CA LEU A 101 19.55 -5.17 -3.95
C LEU A 101 20.81 -5.97 -4.24
N ARG A 102 21.34 -6.70 -3.24
CA ARG A 102 22.58 -7.49 -3.37
C ARG A 102 22.47 -8.64 -4.36
N ARG A 103 21.29 -9.23 -4.48
CA ARG A 103 21.00 -10.33 -5.41
C ARG A 103 20.46 -9.88 -6.76
N GLU A 104 20.31 -8.57 -6.96
CA GLU A 104 19.73 -7.99 -8.17
C GLU A 104 18.33 -8.56 -8.50
N MET A 105 17.56 -8.86 -7.45
CA MET A 105 16.23 -9.44 -7.56
C MET A 105 15.15 -8.39 -7.37
N ASP A 106 14.20 -8.35 -8.29
CA ASP A 106 13.03 -7.48 -8.16
C ASP A 106 12.07 -7.99 -7.09
N PHE A 107 11.80 -9.29 -7.02
CA PHE A 107 10.81 -9.89 -6.13
C PHE A 107 11.27 -11.22 -5.54
N CYS A 108 11.00 -11.45 -4.25
CA CYS A 108 11.35 -12.69 -3.58
C CYS A 108 10.71 -13.91 -4.26
N GLY A 109 9.45 -13.84 -4.69
CA GLY A 109 8.78 -14.97 -5.35
C GLY A 109 9.46 -15.47 -6.63
N LEU A 110 10.24 -14.61 -7.28
CA LEU A 110 11.02 -14.92 -8.49
C LEU A 110 12.47 -15.35 -8.17
N CYS A 111 12.87 -15.33 -6.90
CA CYS A 111 14.19 -15.80 -6.47
C CYS A 111 14.24 -17.33 -6.57
N PRO A 112 15.33 -17.92 -7.10
CA PRO A 112 15.54 -19.36 -7.12
C PRO A 112 15.47 -20.00 -5.72
N ASP A 113 15.92 -19.27 -4.69
CA ASP A 113 15.96 -19.74 -3.31
C ASP A 113 14.64 -19.53 -2.56
N PHE A 114 13.59 -19.04 -3.23
CA PHE A 114 12.29 -18.84 -2.58
C PHE A 114 11.50 -20.15 -2.46
N PRO A 115 10.79 -20.40 -1.34
CA PRO A 115 10.87 -19.66 -0.09
C PRO A 115 12.18 -19.98 0.66
N CYS A 116 12.94 -18.94 1.05
CA CYS A 116 14.18 -19.12 1.81
C CYS A 116 13.91 -19.21 3.32
N GLU A 117 14.80 -19.88 4.05
CA GLU A 117 14.69 -20.10 5.49
C GLU A 117 14.75 -18.82 6.33
N HIS A 118 15.57 -17.84 5.91
CA HIS A 118 15.79 -16.60 6.65
C HIS A 118 15.47 -15.37 5.78
N PRO A 119 14.18 -15.02 5.63
CA PRO A 119 13.78 -13.96 4.71
C PRO A 119 14.06 -12.55 5.22
N GLY A 120 14.53 -12.38 6.47
CA GLY A 120 14.91 -11.08 7.02
C GLY A 120 13.74 -10.10 7.13
N LEU A 121 12.55 -10.59 7.47
CA LEU A 121 11.34 -9.78 7.69
C LEU A 121 10.66 -10.19 9.01
N PRO A 122 9.87 -9.29 9.63
CA PRO A 122 9.14 -9.60 10.86
C PRO A 122 8.28 -10.86 10.75
N GLU A 123 8.23 -11.68 11.80
CA GLU A 123 7.51 -12.96 11.81
C GLU A 123 6.04 -12.83 11.36
N SER A 124 5.37 -11.75 11.79
CA SER A 124 3.99 -11.44 11.42
C SER A 124 3.74 -11.27 9.91
N LEU A 125 4.80 -11.12 9.11
CA LEU A 125 4.72 -10.97 7.66
C LEU A 125 5.14 -12.23 6.89
N VAL A 126 5.68 -13.26 7.55
CA VAL A 126 6.21 -14.48 6.88
C VAL A 126 5.13 -15.20 6.09
N GLU A 127 3.96 -15.40 6.68
CA GLU A 127 2.87 -16.10 6.00
C GLU A 127 2.37 -15.32 4.78
N ARG A 128 2.26 -13.99 4.90
CA ARG A 128 1.86 -13.12 3.79
C ARG A 128 2.93 -13.07 2.70
N TRP A 129 4.20 -13.02 3.08
CA TRP A 129 5.35 -13.06 2.16
C TRP A 129 5.37 -14.37 1.37
N ARG A 130 5.14 -15.52 2.03
CA ARG A 130 5.07 -16.82 1.37
C ARG A 130 3.94 -16.86 0.34
N LYS A 131 2.70 -16.55 0.76
CA LYS A 131 1.52 -16.51 -0.12
C LYS A 131 1.70 -15.57 -1.31
N ASN A 132 2.17 -14.35 -1.06
CA ASN A 132 2.33 -13.37 -2.13
C ASN A 132 3.48 -13.75 -3.07
N GLY A 133 4.55 -14.35 -2.56
CA GLY A 133 5.65 -14.84 -3.37
C GLY A 133 5.29 -16.03 -4.25
N GLU A 134 4.43 -16.95 -3.77
CA GLU A 134 3.84 -18.00 -4.60
C GLU A 134 3.01 -17.42 -5.75
N ILE A 135 2.15 -16.44 -5.47
CA ILE A 135 1.37 -15.77 -6.53
C ILE A 135 2.30 -15.05 -7.53
N LEU A 136 3.35 -14.38 -7.04
CA LEU A 136 4.35 -13.73 -7.88
C LEU A 136 5.09 -14.72 -8.78
N ARG A 137 5.41 -15.92 -8.27
CA ARG A 137 6.02 -17.00 -9.04
C ARG A 137 5.07 -17.50 -10.14
N ASP A 138 3.82 -17.75 -9.78
CA ASP A 138 2.86 -18.41 -10.67
C ASP A 138 2.31 -17.47 -11.75
N ARG A 139 2.10 -16.19 -11.40
CA ARG A 139 1.40 -15.21 -12.26
C ARG A 139 2.29 -14.07 -12.76
N GLY A 140 3.53 -14.03 -12.28
CA GLY A 140 4.42 -12.90 -12.49
C GLY A 140 3.94 -11.60 -11.80
N PRO A 141 4.73 -10.53 -11.88
CA PRO A 141 4.41 -9.25 -11.22
C PRO A 141 3.14 -8.57 -11.74
N ALA A 142 2.85 -8.67 -13.04
CA ALA A 142 1.67 -8.06 -13.64
C ALA A 142 0.38 -8.75 -13.16
N GLY A 143 0.35 -10.09 -13.20
CA GLY A 143 -0.79 -10.86 -12.68
C GLY A 143 -0.95 -10.73 -11.17
N PHE A 144 0.16 -10.60 -10.43
CA PHE A 144 0.10 -10.26 -9.01
C PHE A 144 -0.55 -8.88 -8.79
N LEU A 145 -0.13 -7.85 -9.53
CA LEU A 145 -0.68 -6.48 -9.42
C LEU A 145 -2.19 -6.46 -9.70
N GLU A 146 -2.62 -7.13 -10.77
CA GLU A 146 -4.04 -7.25 -11.13
C GLU A 146 -4.88 -7.86 -10.00
N LEU A 147 -4.35 -8.89 -9.35
CA LEU A 147 -5.01 -9.55 -8.23
C LEU A 147 -5.13 -8.66 -7.00
N VAL A 148 -4.03 -8.00 -6.60
CA VAL A 148 -3.97 -7.26 -5.33
C VAL A 148 -4.60 -5.88 -5.40
N ARG A 149 -4.65 -5.25 -6.58
CA ARG A 149 -5.26 -3.92 -6.74
C ARG A 149 -6.78 -3.92 -6.57
N THR A 150 -7.43 -5.08 -6.70
CA THR A 150 -8.89 -5.24 -6.58
C THR A 150 -9.33 -5.69 -5.19
N ARG A 151 -8.38 -5.91 -4.27
CA ARG A 151 -8.64 -6.43 -2.92
C ARG A 151 -8.31 -5.41 -1.83
N PRO A 152 -9.03 -5.41 -0.70
CA PRO A 152 -8.62 -4.65 0.47
C PRO A 152 -7.24 -5.07 0.94
N ARG A 153 -6.37 -4.09 1.25
CA ARG A 153 -5.06 -4.39 1.84
C ARG A 153 -5.19 -4.85 3.31
N TYR A 154 -6.13 -4.25 4.04
CA TYR A 154 -6.39 -4.46 5.46
C TYR A 154 -7.72 -5.23 5.59
N PRO A 155 -7.69 -6.58 5.53
CA PRO A 155 -8.87 -7.41 5.80
C PRO A 155 -9.20 -7.48 7.29
#